data_AF-A0A7K8GQT6-F1
#
_entry.id   AF-A0A7K8GQT6-F1
#
_cell.length_a   1.000
_cell.length_b   1.000
_cell.length_c   1.000
_cell.angle_alpha   90.00
_cell.angle_beta   90.00
_cell.angle_gamma   90.00
#
_symmetry.space_group_name_H-M   'P 1'
#
loop_
_entity.id
_entity.type
_entity.pdbx_description
1 polymer ?
#
loop_
_entity_poly.entity_id
_entity_poly.type
_entity_poly.pdbx_seq_one_letter_code
_entity_poly.pdbx_strand_id
1 'polypeptide(L)'
;MRWWLPVLALVLLSPRAGACPARCECAPQLRSVLCHRKRLTAIPEGIPTETRVLELNKNRIRCLNPGDLSPYPLLEELDFSENIISNVEPGAFSNLFNLQTLRLRGNQLKLIPPGVFTKLTNLTLLDISENKLVILLDYMFQDLRNLKSLEVGDNDLVYISQRAFSGLLGLEQLTIEKCNLTSISAESLSYLQNLEVLRLRHLSISALEDQNFKKLYNLLQLEIDNWPLLEEVSPTSFQGLNLTSLSITYTNITAVPAAALRNLVYLRYLNLSYNPISTVLKGSFKDLIRLQELHIVGALLVNPLACDCRLLWILQRRKTLNFDGQQPMCSSPPEIQGNALRDFPDSVLFEYFTCQKPKIRDRKLQHVTAREGQSVSFLCRADGEPDPSIAWVSPQHRMITTRSTGRATVLPGGTLEIRFAQVQDSGTYICIASNAGGNDTYFATLTVKGRPADGAHHANQTLYLSDFNDTFHNDTQVFLKFTLDLKTILVSTAMGCITFLGVVLFCFLLLFVWSRGRGQHKNNFSVEYSFRKVDGPTTTTGQGGARKFNMKMI
;
A
#
# COMPACT_ATOMS: atom_id res chain seq x y z
N MET A 1 -14.56 -92.81 -18.23
CA MET A 1 -14.35 -92.38 -16.83
C MET A 1 -12.92 -91.86 -16.69
N ARG A 2 -12.75 -90.87 -15.81
CA ARG A 2 -11.77 -89.77 -15.85
C ARG A 2 -10.28 -90.16 -15.89
N TRP A 3 -9.53 -89.36 -16.65
CA TRP A 3 -8.07 -89.28 -16.71
C TRP A 3 -7.49 -88.47 -15.54
N TRP A 4 -6.25 -88.80 -15.18
CA TRP A 4 -5.39 -88.07 -14.24
C TRP A 4 -4.83 -86.77 -14.85
N LEU A 5 -4.69 -85.73 -14.02
CA LEU A 5 -3.78 -84.60 -14.22
C LEU A 5 -3.26 -84.18 -12.82
N PRO A 6 -1.95 -83.90 -12.66
CA PRO A 6 -1.37 -83.61 -11.36
C PRO A 6 -1.55 -82.13 -10.99
N VAL A 7 -1.70 -81.92 -9.69
CA VAL A 7 -1.85 -80.62 -9.04
C VAL A 7 -0.55 -79.81 -9.19
N LEU A 8 -0.61 -78.73 -9.98
CA LEU A 8 0.41 -77.69 -9.98
C LEU A 8 0.13 -76.79 -8.77
N ALA A 9 1.01 -76.84 -7.76
CA ALA A 9 0.96 -75.92 -6.64
C ALA A 9 1.24 -74.49 -7.13
N LEU A 10 0.19 -73.67 -7.21
CA LEU A 10 0.32 -72.24 -7.39
C LEU A 10 0.91 -71.67 -6.10
N VAL A 11 2.22 -71.42 -6.08
CA VAL A 11 2.84 -70.56 -5.08
C VAL A 11 2.24 -69.17 -5.29
N LEU A 12 1.25 -68.81 -4.47
CA LEU A 12 0.81 -67.44 -4.28
C LEU A 12 2.00 -66.67 -3.70
N LEU A 13 2.78 -66.05 -4.59
CA LEU A 13 3.68 -64.96 -4.22
C LEU A 13 2.81 -63.83 -3.67
N SER A 14 2.76 -63.74 -2.34
CA SER A 14 2.33 -62.53 -1.66
C SER A 14 3.12 -61.34 -2.24
N PRO A 15 2.47 -60.20 -2.54
CA PRO A 15 3.21 -59.02 -2.95
C PRO A 15 4.12 -58.64 -1.79
N ARG A 16 5.43 -58.60 -2.04
CA ARG A 16 6.42 -58.18 -1.06
C ARG A 16 5.98 -56.84 -0.46
N ALA A 17 5.68 -56.83 0.83
CA ALA A 17 5.66 -55.60 1.62
C ALA A 17 7.03 -54.92 1.43
N GLY A 18 7.04 -53.70 0.89
CA GLY A 18 8.27 -52.92 0.62
C GLY A 18 8.65 -52.74 -0.86
N ALA A 19 7.80 -53.13 -1.82
CA ALA A 19 8.08 -52.87 -3.24
C ALA A 19 7.59 -51.49 -3.68
N CYS A 20 8.51 -50.61 -4.11
CA CYS A 20 8.20 -49.31 -4.71
C CYS A 20 7.10 -49.40 -5.77
N PRO A 21 6.12 -48.47 -5.83
CA PRO A 21 5.09 -48.49 -6.86
C PRO A 21 5.69 -48.49 -8.27
N ALA A 22 5.17 -49.35 -9.16
CA ALA A 22 5.80 -49.63 -10.46
C ALA A 22 6.02 -48.41 -11.38
N ARG A 23 5.24 -47.33 -11.20
CA ARG A 23 5.37 -46.09 -11.97
C ARG A 23 6.19 -45.00 -11.27
N CYS A 24 6.59 -45.22 -10.03
CA CYS A 24 7.24 -44.23 -9.19
C CYS A 24 8.72 -44.58 -8.96
N GLU A 25 9.46 -43.58 -8.52
CA GLU A 25 10.87 -43.68 -8.18
C GLU A 25 10.99 -43.54 -6.66
N CYS A 26 11.50 -44.57 -5.99
CA CYS A 26 11.67 -44.55 -4.54
C CYS A 26 13.14 -44.45 -4.17
N ALA A 27 13.47 -43.60 -3.21
CA ALA A 27 14.79 -43.50 -2.61
C ALA A 27 14.71 -43.91 -1.13
N PRO A 28 14.97 -45.20 -0.80
CA PRO A 28 14.83 -45.71 0.57
C PRO A 28 15.69 -44.98 1.60
N GLN A 29 16.87 -44.51 1.20
CA GLN A 29 17.79 -43.76 2.09
C GLN A 29 17.20 -42.41 2.54
N LEU A 30 16.42 -41.78 1.67
CA LEU A 30 15.74 -40.51 1.92
C LEU A 30 14.29 -40.73 2.39
N ARG A 31 13.82 -41.98 2.41
CA ARG A 31 12.42 -42.36 2.64
C ARG A 31 11.47 -41.54 1.76
N SER A 32 11.86 -41.33 0.51
CA SER A 32 11.10 -40.53 -0.45
C SER A 32 10.54 -41.38 -1.58
N VAL A 33 9.35 -40.99 -2.05
CA VAL A 33 8.66 -41.61 -3.18
C VAL A 33 8.23 -40.51 -4.14
N LEU A 34 8.76 -40.57 -5.37
CA LEU A 34 8.59 -39.58 -6.42
C LEU A 34 7.73 -40.15 -7.55
N CYS A 35 6.54 -39.59 -7.72
CA CYS A 35 5.54 -40.05 -8.68
C CYS A 35 5.14 -38.94 -9.66
N HIS A 36 6.07 -38.06 -10.04
CA HIS A 36 5.81 -36.92 -10.92
C HIS A 36 5.40 -37.31 -12.35
N ARG A 37 4.38 -36.64 -12.92
CA ARG A 37 3.97 -36.80 -14.33
C ARG A 37 3.60 -38.24 -14.74
N LYS A 38 3.16 -39.09 -13.81
CA LYS A 38 2.86 -40.52 -14.08
C LYS A 38 1.40 -40.78 -14.48
N ARG A 39 0.60 -39.71 -14.67
CA ARG A 39 -0.83 -39.73 -15.05
C ARG A 39 -1.69 -40.55 -14.07
N LEU A 40 -1.32 -40.53 -12.78
CA LEU A 40 -2.03 -41.25 -11.73
C LEU A 40 -3.41 -40.61 -11.49
N THR A 41 -4.44 -41.43 -11.32
CA THR A 41 -5.82 -40.97 -11.02
C THR A 41 -6.18 -41.10 -9.54
N ALA A 42 -5.37 -41.82 -8.78
CA ALA A 42 -5.47 -42.03 -7.34
C ALA A 42 -4.06 -42.23 -6.75
N ILE A 43 -3.95 -42.22 -5.42
CA ILE A 43 -2.69 -42.57 -4.73
C ILE A 43 -2.37 -44.04 -5.03
N PRO A 44 -1.16 -44.37 -5.51
CA PRO A 44 -0.81 -45.73 -5.92
C PRO A 44 -0.61 -46.66 -4.73
N GLU A 45 -0.97 -47.92 -4.89
CA GLU A 45 -0.65 -48.98 -3.92
C GLU A 45 0.86 -49.28 -3.92
N GLY A 46 1.37 -49.83 -2.81
CA GLY A 46 2.77 -50.24 -2.67
C GLY A 46 3.73 -49.14 -2.18
N ILE A 47 3.23 -47.98 -1.77
CA ILE A 47 4.07 -46.97 -1.10
C ILE A 47 4.59 -47.56 0.23
N PRO A 48 5.90 -47.49 0.54
CA PRO A 48 6.43 -47.95 1.82
C PRO A 48 5.83 -47.16 3.00
N THR A 49 5.48 -47.82 4.11
CA THR A 49 4.83 -47.16 5.26
C THR A 49 5.77 -46.24 6.04
N GLU A 50 7.08 -46.43 5.86
CA GLU A 50 8.14 -45.59 6.41
C GLU A 50 8.42 -44.31 5.60
N THR A 51 7.67 -44.07 4.52
CA THR A 51 7.82 -42.88 3.66
C THR A 51 7.63 -41.59 4.45
N ARG A 52 8.54 -40.63 4.25
CA ARG A 52 8.53 -39.28 4.81
C ARG A 52 8.19 -38.21 3.78
N VAL A 53 8.63 -38.40 2.54
CA VAL A 53 8.40 -37.45 1.44
C VAL A 53 7.63 -38.16 0.34
N LEU A 54 6.45 -37.67 0.00
CA LEU A 54 5.62 -38.22 -1.07
C LEU A 54 5.26 -37.13 -2.08
N GLU A 55 5.82 -37.24 -3.29
CA GLU A 55 5.55 -36.33 -4.39
C GLU A 55 4.62 -36.98 -5.41
N LEU A 56 3.39 -36.48 -5.49
CA LEU A 56 2.35 -36.90 -6.43
C LEU A 56 1.96 -35.77 -7.38
N ASN A 57 2.83 -34.79 -7.57
CA ASN A 57 2.62 -33.62 -8.41
C ASN A 57 2.50 -33.94 -9.92
N LYS A 58 1.83 -33.06 -10.66
CA LYS A 58 1.56 -33.18 -12.11
C LYS A 58 0.88 -34.50 -12.50
N ASN A 59 -0.10 -34.95 -11.71
CA ASN A 59 -0.91 -36.14 -12.00
C ASN A 59 -2.37 -35.77 -12.32
N ARG A 60 -3.31 -36.71 -12.18
CA ARG A 60 -4.73 -36.55 -12.49
C ARG A 60 -5.61 -37.02 -11.33
N ILE A 61 -5.14 -36.86 -10.10
CA ILE A 61 -5.88 -37.21 -8.88
C ILE A 61 -7.05 -36.23 -8.73
N ARG A 62 -8.25 -36.75 -8.40
CA ARG A 62 -9.51 -35.99 -8.42
C ARG A 62 -10.07 -35.64 -7.04
N CYS A 63 -9.83 -36.49 -6.05
CA CYS A 63 -10.30 -36.29 -4.69
C CYS A 63 -9.31 -36.88 -3.69
N LEU A 64 -9.40 -36.41 -2.44
CA LEU A 64 -8.70 -36.98 -1.29
C LEU A 64 -9.75 -37.34 -0.23
N ASN A 65 -9.83 -38.62 0.11
CA ASN A 65 -10.81 -39.16 1.03
C ASN A 65 -10.15 -39.56 2.37
N PRO A 66 -10.92 -39.70 3.47
CA PRO A 66 -10.42 -40.23 4.72
C PRO A 66 -9.94 -41.67 4.52
N GLY A 67 -8.74 -41.98 5.01
CA GLY A 67 -8.14 -43.32 4.87
C GLY A 67 -7.07 -43.42 3.80
N ASP A 68 -7.12 -42.60 2.74
CA ASP A 68 -6.19 -42.66 1.60
C ASP A 68 -4.71 -42.54 2.02
N LEU A 69 -4.45 -41.73 3.06
CA LEU A 69 -3.10 -41.45 3.58
C LEU A 69 -2.85 -42.02 4.98
N SER A 70 -3.86 -42.63 5.60
CA SER A 70 -3.75 -43.20 6.96
C SER A 70 -2.64 -44.25 7.13
N PRO A 71 -2.27 -45.06 6.11
CA PRO A 71 -1.14 -45.98 6.19
C PRO A 71 0.25 -45.33 6.34
N TYR A 72 0.37 -44.00 6.15
CA TYR A 72 1.66 -43.29 6.08
C TYR A 72 1.82 -42.22 7.19
N PRO A 73 1.78 -42.58 8.49
CA PRO A 73 1.78 -41.61 9.59
C PRO A 73 3.11 -40.87 9.78
N LEU A 74 4.18 -41.31 9.10
CA LEU A 74 5.51 -40.72 9.16
C LEU A 74 5.75 -39.65 8.10
N LEU A 75 4.74 -39.31 7.28
CA LEU A 75 4.87 -38.26 6.28
C LEU A 75 5.19 -36.91 6.93
N GLU A 76 6.24 -36.28 6.41
CA GLU A 76 6.72 -34.94 6.75
C GLU A 76 6.43 -33.97 5.59
N GLU A 77 6.50 -34.44 4.34
CA GLU A 77 6.24 -33.63 3.13
C GLU A 77 5.32 -34.37 2.16
N LEU A 78 4.29 -33.65 1.70
CA LEU A 78 3.29 -34.16 0.77
C LEU A 78 3.00 -33.13 -0.31
N ASP A 79 3.26 -33.50 -1.56
CA ASP A 79 3.05 -32.64 -2.72
C ASP A 79 1.99 -33.23 -3.67
N PHE A 80 0.83 -32.58 -3.74
CA PHE A 80 -0.25 -32.87 -4.68
C PHE A 80 -0.41 -31.77 -5.75
N SER A 81 0.60 -30.91 -5.94
CA SER A 81 0.50 -29.77 -6.83
C SER A 81 0.24 -30.17 -8.29
N GLU A 82 -0.44 -29.32 -9.04
CA GLU A 82 -0.75 -29.53 -10.46
C GLU A 82 -1.51 -30.85 -10.72
N ASN A 83 -2.47 -31.20 -9.86
CA ASN A 83 -3.44 -32.27 -10.08
C ASN A 83 -4.80 -31.69 -10.52
N ILE A 84 -5.86 -32.49 -10.47
CA ILE A 84 -7.24 -32.05 -10.76
C ILE A 84 -8.14 -32.25 -9.54
N ILE A 85 -7.58 -32.07 -8.33
CA ILE A 85 -8.30 -32.32 -7.08
C ILE A 85 -9.39 -31.26 -6.93
N SER A 86 -10.65 -31.69 -6.95
CA SER A 86 -11.81 -30.79 -6.82
C SER A 86 -12.44 -30.84 -5.43
N ASN A 87 -12.13 -31.87 -4.64
CA ASN A 87 -12.68 -32.06 -3.29
C ASN A 87 -11.64 -32.68 -2.35
N VAL A 88 -11.59 -32.19 -1.11
CA VAL A 88 -10.84 -32.79 0.00
C VAL A 88 -11.83 -32.97 1.15
N GLU A 89 -12.07 -34.21 1.53
CA GLU A 89 -13.01 -34.51 2.60
C GLU A 89 -12.39 -34.25 3.98
N PRO A 90 -13.19 -33.83 4.98
CA PRO A 90 -12.72 -33.69 6.36
C PRO A 90 -12.07 -34.98 6.87
N GLY A 91 -10.84 -34.87 7.38
CA GLY A 91 -10.08 -36.04 7.86
C GLY A 91 -9.25 -36.76 6.79
N ALA A 92 -9.20 -36.28 5.54
CA ALA A 92 -8.29 -36.80 4.51
C ALA A 92 -6.81 -36.81 4.96
N PHE A 93 -6.41 -35.83 5.77
CA PHE A 93 -5.06 -35.73 6.36
C PHE A 93 -5.01 -36.20 7.82
N SER A 94 -6.02 -36.95 8.28
CA SER A 94 -6.01 -37.52 9.62
C SER A 94 -4.82 -38.46 9.80
N ASN A 95 -4.26 -38.50 11.01
CA ASN A 95 -3.09 -39.32 11.38
C ASN A 95 -1.73 -38.83 10.84
N LEU A 96 -1.68 -37.71 10.09
CA LEU A 96 -0.43 -37.12 9.57
C LEU A 96 0.17 -36.11 10.55
N PHE A 97 0.45 -36.53 11.79
CA PHE A 97 0.90 -35.63 12.87
C PHE A 97 2.29 -35.04 12.65
N ASN A 98 3.12 -35.68 11.82
CA ASN A 98 4.48 -35.24 11.50
C ASN A 98 4.54 -34.32 10.27
N LEU A 99 3.40 -34.07 9.62
CA LEU A 99 3.38 -33.32 8.37
C LEU A 99 3.81 -31.87 8.61
N GLN A 100 4.84 -31.45 7.91
CA GLN A 100 5.44 -30.11 7.95
C GLN A 100 5.13 -29.31 6.70
N THR A 101 5.03 -29.99 5.55
CA THR A 101 4.84 -29.36 4.24
C THR A 101 3.68 -30.01 3.51
N LEU A 102 2.67 -29.21 3.15
CA LEU A 102 1.54 -29.65 2.34
C LEU A 102 1.37 -28.69 1.15
N ARG A 103 1.50 -29.23 -0.06
CA ARG A 103 1.28 -28.46 -1.30
C ARG A 103 0.09 -29.01 -2.08
N LEU A 104 -0.87 -28.13 -2.34
CA LEU A 104 -2.09 -28.35 -3.10
C LEU A 104 -2.24 -27.32 -4.23
N ARG A 105 -1.15 -26.66 -4.62
CA ARG A 105 -1.13 -25.63 -5.67
C ARG A 105 -1.66 -26.16 -7.01
N GLY A 106 -2.35 -25.34 -7.79
CA GLY A 106 -2.66 -25.71 -9.18
C GLY A 106 -3.70 -26.84 -9.26
N ASN A 107 -4.67 -26.88 -8.35
CA ASN A 107 -5.75 -27.86 -8.31
C ASN A 107 -7.10 -27.20 -8.65
N GLN A 108 -8.22 -27.89 -8.42
CA GLN A 108 -9.56 -27.43 -8.78
C GLN A 108 -10.45 -27.21 -7.54
N LEU A 109 -9.85 -26.90 -6.39
CA LEU A 109 -10.56 -26.74 -5.12
C LEU A 109 -11.41 -25.46 -5.14
N LYS A 110 -12.72 -25.62 -5.03
CA LYS A 110 -13.68 -24.50 -4.96
C LYS A 110 -13.91 -24.00 -3.54
N LEU A 111 -13.84 -24.91 -2.57
CA LEU A 111 -13.93 -24.63 -1.15
C LEU A 111 -13.05 -25.63 -0.39
N ILE A 112 -12.60 -25.24 0.80
CA ILE A 112 -11.97 -26.17 1.75
C ILE A 112 -12.91 -26.31 2.94
N PRO A 113 -13.57 -27.47 3.12
CA PRO A 113 -14.47 -27.69 4.24
C PRO A 113 -13.79 -27.48 5.60
N PRO A 114 -14.50 -26.97 6.61
CA PRO A 114 -14.01 -26.97 7.99
C PRO A 114 -13.63 -28.40 8.39
N GLY A 115 -12.50 -28.57 9.06
CA GLY A 115 -12.05 -29.89 9.51
C GLY A 115 -10.92 -30.50 8.68
N VAL A 116 -10.71 -30.06 7.44
CA VAL A 116 -9.67 -30.65 6.56
C VAL A 116 -8.26 -30.53 7.16
N PHE A 117 -7.94 -29.38 7.76
CA PHE A 117 -6.63 -29.13 8.37
C PHE A 117 -6.57 -29.40 9.88
N THR A 118 -7.58 -30.07 10.43
CA THR A 118 -7.63 -30.33 11.88
C THR A 118 -6.43 -31.15 12.34
N LYS A 119 -5.87 -30.77 13.48
CA LYS A 119 -4.74 -31.46 14.14
C LYS A 119 -3.43 -31.51 13.36
N LEU A 120 -3.30 -30.80 12.23
CA LEU A 120 -2.03 -30.62 11.53
C LEU A 120 -1.14 -29.58 12.24
N THR A 121 -0.89 -29.79 13.54
CA THR A 121 -0.23 -28.80 14.39
C THR A 121 1.26 -28.64 14.08
N ASN A 122 1.88 -29.61 13.43
CA ASN A 122 3.29 -29.53 13.02
C ASN A 122 3.49 -28.92 11.63
N LEU A 123 2.39 -28.57 10.94
CA LEU A 123 2.47 -28.00 9.60
C LEU A 123 3.11 -26.62 9.66
N THR A 124 4.13 -26.42 8.84
CA THR A 124 4.92 -25.18 8.74
C THR A 124 4.72 -24.49 7.40
N LEU A 125 4.44 -25.24 6.33
CA LEU A 125 4.17 -24.71 4.99
C LEU A 125 2.86 -25.28 4.46
N LEU A 126 1.97 -24.38 4.04
CA LEU A 126 0.76 -24.71 3.31
C LEU A 126 0.69 -23.87 2.03
N ASP A 127 0.61 -24.54 0.89
CA ASP A 127 0.38 -23.89 -0.40
C ASP A 127 -0.95 -24.37 -1.00
N ILE A 128 -1.91 -23.47 -1.09
CA ILE A 128 -3.23 -23.68 -1.72
C ILE A 128 -3.46 -22.68 -2.87
N SER A 129 -2.40 -22.06 -3.39
CA SER A 129 -2.46 -21.11 -4.51
C SER A 129 -2.92 -21.78 -5.82
N GLU A 130 -3.36 -20.99 -6.80
CA GLU A 130 -3.77 -21.46 -8.14
C GLU A 130 -4.85 -22.57 -8.10
N ASN A 131 -5.81 -22.45 -7.18
CA ASN A 131 -6.94 -23.37 -7.08
C ASN A 131 -8.16 -22.87 -7.87
N LYS A 132 -9.38 -22.96 -7.32
CA LYS A 132 -10.65 -22.36 -7.82
C LYS A 132 -11.43 -21.72 -6.67
N LEU A 133 -10.71 -21.28 -5.62
CA LEU A 133 -11.30 -20.84 -4.36
C LEU A 133 -11.99 -19.49 -4.55
N VAL A 134 -13.27 -19.41 -4.21
CA VAL A 134 -14.05 -18.16 -4.34
C VAL A 134 -13.96 -17.28 -3.09
N ILE A 135 -13.86 -17.92 -1.92
CA ILE A 135 -13.89 -17.26 -0.61
C ILE A 135 -12.95 -17.96 0.39
N LEU A 136 -12.27 -17.17 1.23
CA LEU A 136 -11.67 -17.65 2.47
C LEU A 136 -12.64 -17.37 3.63
N LEU A 137 -13.04 -18.43 4.33
CA LEU A 137 -14.03 -18.39 5.43
C LEU A 137 -13.37 -18.11 6.77
N ASP A 138 -14.16 -17.63 7.74
CA ASP A 138 -13.71 -17.39 9.11
C ASP A 138 -13.14 -18.67 9.73
N TYR A 139 -11.99 -18.54 10.41
CA TYR A 139 -11.32 -19.62 11.15
C TYR A 139 -10.84 -20.81 10.30
N MET A 140 -10.77 -20.66 8.97
CA MET A 140 -10.35 -21.73 8.05
C MET A 140 -8.99 -22.37 8.43
N PHE A 141 -8.07 -21.59 8.99
CA PHE A 141 -6.73 -22.03 9.36
C PHE A 141 -6.49 -22.07 10.88
N GLN A 142 -7.53 -22.07 11.70
CA GLN A 142 -7.43 -21.86 13.15
C GLN A 142 -6.54 -22.87 13.90
N ASP A 143 -6.46 -24.11 13.40
CA ASP A 143 -5.66 -25.19 13.99
C ASP A 143 -4.18 -25.16 13.58
N LEU A 144 -3.82 -24.40 12.55
CA LEU A 144 -2.47 -24.33 11.99
C LEU A 144 -1.57 -23.35 12.75
N ARG A 145 -1.46 -23.54 14.07
CA ARG A 145 -0.81 -22.56 14.98
C ARG A 145 0.70 -22.39 14.75
N ASN A 146 1.38 -23.44 14.27
CA ASN A 146 2.81 -23.42 13.98
C ASN A 146 3.14 -23.14 12.51
N LEU A 147 2.12 -22.82 11.69
CA LEU A 147 2.32 -22.50 10.29
C LEU A 147 3.22 -21.28 10.18
N LYS A 148 4.26 -21.38 9.36
CA LYS A 148 5.26 -20.35 9.12
C LYS A 148 5.05 -19.66 7.79
N SER A 149 4.72 -20.43 6.75
CA SER A 149 4.47 -19.94 5.40
C SER A 149 3.11 -20.39 4.90
N LEU A 150 2.34 -19.43 4.38
CA LEU A 150 1.04 -19.65 3.75
C LEU A 150 1.02 -18.98 2.38
N GLU A 151 0.74 -19.77 1.34
CA GLU A 151 0.49 -19.27 -0.01
C GLU A 151 -0.97 -19.51 -0.38
N VAL A 152 -1.67 -18.42 -0.68
CA VAL A 152 -3.09 -18.42 -1.07
C VAL A 152 -3.30 -17.57 -2.29
N GLY A 153 -4.41 -17.85 -2.98
CA GLY A 153 -4.92 -16.97 -4.02
C GLY A 153 -5.03 -17.67 -5.37
N ASP A 154 -6.05 -17.24 -6.11
CA ASP A 154 -6.44 -17.74 -7.40
C ASP A 154 -7.32 -16.68 -8.08
N ASN A 155 -7.45 -16.78 -9.40
CA ASN A 155 -8.24 -15.86 -10.23
C ASN A 155 -9.70 -15.74 -9.78
N ASP A 156 -10.23 -16.76 -9.10
CA ASP A 156 -11.62 -16.80 -8.64
C ASP A 156 -11.81 -16.24 -7.21
N LEU A 157 -10.73 -15.91 -6.47
CA LEU A 157 -10.83 -15.44 -5.08
C LEU A 157 -11.28 -13.97 -5.05
N VAL A 158 -12.55 -13.74 -4.68
CA VAL A 158 -13.18 -12.41 -4.64
C VAL A 158 -13.26 -11.85 -3.23
N TYR A 159 -13.27 -12.71 -2.20
CA TYR A 159 -13.49 -12.26 -0.82
C TYR A 159 -12.65 -13.05 0.20
N ILE A 160 -12.02 -12.31 1.11
CA ILE A 160 -11.35 -12.85 2.30
C ILE A 160 -12.12 -12.35 3.51
N SER A 161 -12.66 -13.26 4.31
CA SER A 161 -13.40 -12.88 5.51
C SER A 161 -12.48 -12.26 6.57
N GLN A 162 -13.08 -11.43 7.44
CA GLN A 162 -12.31 -10.68 8.44
C GLN A 162 -11.56 -11.58 9.43
N ARG A 163 -12.02 -12.81 9.69
CA ARG A 163 -11.33 -13.75 10.60
C ARG A 163 -10.74 -14.95 9.87
N ALA A 164 -10.55 -14.86 8.55
CA ALA A 164 -9.98 -15.96 7.75
C ALA A 164 -8.62 -16.42 8.29
N PHE A 165 -7.75 -15.47 8.65
CA PHE A 165 -6.41 -15.73 9.17
C PHE A 165 -6.34 -15.85 10.70
N SER A 166 -7.48 -15.90 11.39
CA SER A 166 -7.52 -16.07 12.84
C SER A 166 -6.94 -17.43 13.25
N GLY A 167 -6.03 -17.43 14.22
CA GLY A 167 -5.37 -18.64 14.74
C GLY A 167 -3.98 -18.92 14.15
N LEU A 168 -3.58 -18.22 13.08
CA LEU A 168 -2.24 -18.28 12.47
C LEU A 168 -1.19 -17.50 13.29
N LEU A 169 -1.02 -17.88 14.56
CA LEU A 169 -0.18 -17.15 15.52
C LEU A 169 1.31 -17.24 15.19
N GLY A 170 1.76 -18.31 14.54
CA GLY A 170 3.16 -18.54 14.18
C GLY A 170 3.58 -18.03 12.81
N LEU A 171 2.66 -17.42 12.03
CA LEU A 171 2.88 -17.12 10.62
C LEU A 171 3.90 -16.00 10.43
N GLU A 172 4.94 -16.28 9.66
CA GLU A 172 6.05 -15.38 9.36
C GLU A 172 5.96 -14.87 7.92
N GLN A 173 5.40 -15.67 7.01
CA GLN A 173 5.35 -15.36 5.59
C GLN A 173 3.96 -15.65 5.02
N LEU A 174 3.40 -14.64 4.34
CA LEU A 174 2.11 -14.73 3.65
C LEU A 174 2.28 -14.23 2.22
N THR A 175 1.90 -15.07 1.27
CA THR A 175 1.73 -14.69 -0.13
C THR A 175 0.27 -14.76 -0.50
N ILE A 176 -0.29 -13.64 -0.97
CA ILE A 176 -1.62 -13.57 -1.60
C ILE A 176 -1.38 -13.24 -3.08
N GLU A 177 -1.74 -14.14 -3.98
CA GLU A 177 -1.51 -13.95 -5.41
C GLU A 177 -2.73 -14.18 -6.29
N LYS A 178 -2.83 -13.42 -7.40
CA LYS A 178 -3.81 -13.64 -8.48
C LYS A 178 -5.27 -13.51 -8.05
N CYS A 179 -5.58 -12.78 -6.98
CA CYS A 179 -6.96 -12.64 -6.51
C CYS A 179 -7.68 -11.45 -7.16
N ASN A 180 -8.98 -11.61 -7.41
CA ASN A 180 -9.84 -10.52 -7.88
C ASN A 180 -10.45 -9.73 -6.71
N LEU A 181 -9.59 -9.34 -5.75
CA LEU A 181 -9.99 -8.57 -4.58
C LEU A 181 -10.19 -7.10 -4.95
N THR A 182 -11.26 -6.49 -4.44
CA THR A 182 -11.48 -5.05 -4.56
C THR A 182 -10.64 -4.24 -3.58
N SER A 183 -10.30 -4.82 -2.43
CA SER A 183 -9.46 -4.19 -1.39
C SER A 183 -8.82 -5.24 -0.48
N ILE A 184 -7.82 -4.82 0.29
CA ILE A 184 -7.21 -5.62 1.35
C ILE A 184 -7.76 -5.13 2.69
N SER A 185 -8.47 -6.02 3.40
CA SER A 185 -8.99 -5.71 4.73
C SER A 185 -7.87 -5.70 5.76
N ALA A 186 -7.68 -4.55 6.40
CA ALA A 186 -6.76 -4.39 7.53
C ALA A 186 -7.14 -5.33 8.70
N GLU A 187 -8.43 -5.55 8.92
CA GLU A 187 -8.95 -6.45 9.96
C GLU A 187 -8.47 -7.88 9.73
N SER A 188 -8.57 -8.38 8.50
CA SER A 188 -8.15 -9.75 8.15
C SER A 188 -6.67 -9.99 8.43
N LEU A 189 -5.80 -9.03 8.06
CA LEU A 189 -4.35 -9.14 8.29
C LEU A 189 -3.95 -8.86 9.74
N SER A 190 -4.76 -8.12 10.51
CA SER A 190 -4.40 -7.66 11.86
C SER A 190 -4.19 -8.78 12.90
N TYR A 191 -4.59 -10.02 12.58
CA TYR A 191 -4.34 -11.21 13.38
C TYR A 191 -2.90 -11.74 13.26
N LEU A 192 -2.19 -11.37 12.19
CA LEU A 192 -0.87 -11.89 11.83
C LEU A 192 0.26 -11.08 12.48
N GLN A 193 0.32 -11.10 13.80
CA GLN A 193 1.23 -10.22 14.56
C GLN A 193 2.72 -10.58 14.41
N ASN A 194 3.05 -11.82 14.05
CA ASN A 194 4.42 -12.30 13.83
C ASN A 194 4.83 -12.28 12.35
N LEU A 195 4.00 -11.70 11.48
CA LEU A 195 4.28 -11.68 10.05
C LEU A 195 5.50 -10.81 9.77
N GLU A 196 6.51 -11.38 9.13
CA GLU A 196 7.75 -10.72 8.74
C GLU A 196 7.76 -10.35 7.26
N VAL A 197 7.14 -11.18 6.42
CA VAL A 197 7.13 -11.04 4.96
C VAL A 197 5.70 -11.13 4.43
N LEU A 198 5.24 -10.05 3.79
CA LEU A 198 3.96 -10.01 3.10
C LEU A 198 4.18 -9.76 1.61
N ARG A 199 3.68 -10.69 0.79
CA ARG A 199 3.73 -10.57 -0.68
C ARG A 199 2.33 -10.52 -1.24
N LEU A 200 2.06 -9.50 -2.03
CA LEU A 200 0.77 -9.26 -2.65
C LEU A 200 0.97 -9.12 -4.15
N ARG A 201 0.67 -10.18 -4.90
CA ARG A 201 1.03 -10.29 -6.31
C ARG A 201 -0.20 -10.37 -7.19
N HIS A 202 -0.17 -9.75 -8.36
CA HIS A 202 -1.21 -9.93 -9.38
C HIS A 202 -2.63 -9.60 -8.85
N LEU A 203 -2.81 -8.46 -8.19
CA LEU A 203 -4.13 -8.02 -7.67
C LEU A 203 -4.68 -6.84 -8.47
N SER A 204 -6.01 -6.72 -8.49
CA SER A 204 -6.74 -5.69 -9.25
C SER A 204 -7.20 -4.51 -8.38
N ILE A 205 -6.39 -4.11 -7.39
CA ILE A 205 -6.73 -3.03 -6.44
C ILE A 205 -6.25 -1.69 -6.99
N SER A 206 -7.12 -0.67 -6.99
CA SER A 206 -6.84 0.63 -7.60
C SER A 206 -6.14 1.65 -6.68
N ALA A 207 -6.26 1.48 -5.37
CA ALA A 207 -5.65 2.37 -4.38
C ALA A 207 -5.26 1.62 -3.11
N LEU A 208 -4.16 2.04 -2.48
CA LEU A 208 -3.87 1.71 -1.08
C LEU A 208 -4.48 2.79 -0.20
N GLU A 209 -5.46 2.38 0.60
CA GLU A 209 -6.17 3.20 1.58
C GLU A 209 -5.35 3.41 2.86
N ASP A 210 -5.90 4.21 3.76
CA ASP A 210 -5.29 4.48 5.07
C ASP A 210 -5.26 3.21 5.94
N GLN A 211 -4.12 2.95 6.57
CA GLN A 211 -3.94 1.87 7.54
C GLN A 211 -4.25 0.45 7.04
N ASN A 212 -4.14 0.14 5.74
CA ASN A 212 -4.35 -1.24 5.22
C ASN A 212 -3.52 -2.30 5.95
N PHE A 213 -2.35 -1.93 6.47
CA PHE A 213 -1.40 -2.84 7.13
C PHE A 213 -1.35 -2.68 8.65
N LYS A 214 -2.45 -2.22 9.26
CA LYS A 214 -2.51 -1.98 10.70
C LYS A 214 -2.20 -3.24 11.52
N LYS A 215 -1.47 -3.05 12.62
CA LYS A 215 -1.05 -4.08 13.58
C LYS A 215 -0.02 -5.11 13.08
N LEU A 216 0.51 -4.96 11.88
CA LEU A 216 1.62 -5.78 11.38
C LEU A 216 2.97 -5.24 11.90
N TYR A 217 3.14 -5.24 13.22
CA TYR A 217 4.27 -4.55 13.89
C TYR A 217 5.64 -5.17 13.59
N ASN A 218 5.68 -6.47 13.31
CA ASN A 218 6.90 -7.22 13.01
C ASN A 218 7.19 -7.31 11.51
N LEU A 219 6.38 -6.66 10.66
CA LEU A 219 6.58 -6.74 9.21
C LEU A 219 7.87 -6.03 8.81
N LEU A 220 8.76 -6.78 8.16
CA LEU A 220 10.07 -6.33 7.70
C LEU A 220 10.09 -6.13 6.19
N GLN A 221 9.41 -7.01 5.45
CA GLN A 221 9.38 -6.98 3.99
C GLN A 221 7.94 -6.90 3.48
N LEU A 222 7.67 -5.88 2.67
CA LEU A 222 6.42 -5.73 1.93
C LEU A 222 6.71 -5.72 0.43
N GLU A 223 6.08 -6.64 -0.29
CA GLU A 223 6.14 -6.73 -1.75
C GLU A 223 4.73 -6.55 -2.32
N ILE A 224 4.57 -5.54 -3.15
CA ILE A 224 3.40 -5.27 -3.98
C ILE A 224 3.87 -5.37 -5.41
N ASP A 225 3.40 -6.38 -6.14
CA ASP A 225 3.88 -6.66 -7.48
C ASP A 225 2.71 -6.92 -8.43
N ASN A 226 2.78 -6.30 -9.61
CA ASN A 226 1.82 -6.48 -10.70
C ASN A 226 0.38 -6.12 -10.28
N TRP A 227 0.18 -4.86 -9.88
CA TRP A 227 -1.14 -4.27 -9.61
C TRP A 227 -1.45 -3.22 -10.67
N PRO A 228 -1.95 -3.63 -11.85
CA PRO A 228 -2.04 -2.75 -13.02
C PRO A 228 -3.01 -1.56 -12.84
N LEU A 229 -3.93 -1.65 -11.88
CA LEU A 229 -4.90 -0.59 -11.59
C LEU A 229 -4.44 0.36 -10.47
N LEU A 230 -3.35 0.04 -9.76
CA LEU A 230 -2.91 0.81 -8.60
C LEU A 230 -2.29 2.14 -9.04
N GLU A 231 -3.00 3.24 -8.78
CA GLU A 231 -2.57 4.60 -9.13
C GLU A 231 -2.23 5.45 -7.90
N GLU A 232 -2.88 5.18 -6.76
CA GLU A 232 -2.78 6.00 -5.56
C GLU A 232 -2.32 5.20 -4.34
N VAL A 233 -1.39 5.80 -3.58
CA VAL A 233 -0.94 5.29 -2.28
C VAL A 233 -1.17 6.37 -1.23
N SER A 234 -2.08 6.10 -0.29
CA SER A 234 -2.44 7.08 0.72
C SER A 234 -1.26 7.40 1.66
N PRO A 235 -1.10 8.66 2.12
CA PRO A 235 -0.03 9.05 3.04
C PRO A 235 0.10 8.23 4.32
N THR A 236 -0.97 7.55 4.77
CA THR A 236 -0.92 6.73 6.00
C THR A 236 -1.02 5.22 5.75
N SER A 237 -0.96 4.77 4.49
CA SER A 237 -1.04 3.33 4.16
C SER A 237 0.01 2.49 4.89
N PHE A 238 1.24 2.98 5.00
CA PHE A 238 2.36 2.30 5.68
C PHE A 238 2.57 2.75 7.14
N GLN A 239 1.62 3.48 7.72
CA GLN A 239 1.77 4.00 9.08
C GLN A 239 1.86 2.87 10.11
N GLY A 240 2.88 2.93 10.97
CA GLY A 240 3.11 1.95 12.03
C GLY A 240 3.93 0.73 11.59
N LEU A 241 4.28 0.62 10.31
CA LEU A 241 5.20 -0.39 9.82
C LEU A 241 6.66 0.01 10.07
N ASN A 242 7.50 -0.99 10.24
CA ASN A 242 8.95 -0.81 10.45
C ASN A 242 9.77 -1.59 9.40
N LEU A 243 9.46 -1.34 8.13
CA LEU A 243 10.02 -2.09 7.00
C LEU A 243 11.54 -1.87 6.85
N THR A 244 12.24 -2.94 6.48
CA THR A 244 13.62 -2.91 5.98
C THR A 244 13.66 -3.01 4.45
N SER A 245 12.65 -3.64 3.85
CA SER A 245 12.50 -3.83 2.41
C SER A 245 11.07 -3.48 1.96
N LEU A 246 10.97 -2.63 0.94
CA LEU A 246 9.71 -2.28 0.29
C LEU A 246 9.89 -2.40 -1.22
N SER A 247 9.05 -3.21 -1.86
CA SER A 247 8.96 -3.31 -3.31
C SER A 247 7.54 -2.98 -3.75
N ILE A 248 7.41 -2.03 -4.68
CA ILE A 248 6.16 -1.69 -5.36
C ILE A 248 6.48 -1.66 -6.85
N THR A 249 6.19 -2.75 -7.56
CA THR A 249 6.62 -2.95 -8.96
C THR A 249 5.43 -3.30 -9.86
N TYR A 250 5.53 -2.92 -11.14
CA TYR A 250 4.47 -3.18 -12.13
C TYR A 250 3.11 -2.62 -11.69
N THR A 251 3.07 -1.33 -11.35
CA THR A 251 1.85 -0.60 -10.99
C THR A 251 1.71 0.66 -11.84
N ASN A 252 0.61 1.41 -11.67
CA ASN A 252 0.34 2.63 -12.44
C ASN A 252 0.68 3.92 -11.66
N ILE A 253 1.51 3.84 -10.60
CA ILE A 253 1.92 5.02 -9.83
C ILE A 253 2.81 5.95 -10.67
N THR A 254 2.39 7.20 -10.84
CA THR A 254 3.07 8.19 -11.69
C THR A 254 4.10 9.05 -10.95
N ALA A 255 4.13 8.95 -9.62
CA ALA A 255 5.04 9.68 -8.75
C ALA A 255 5.42 8.86 -7.52
N VAL A 256 6.59 9.16 -6.94
CA VAL A 256 7.03 8.54 -5.68
C VAL A 256 6.09 8.95 -4.54
N PRO A 257 5.51 8.01 -3.78
CA PRO A 257 4.58 8.29 -2.68
C PRO A 257 5.33 8.75 -1.41
N ALA A 258 6.04 9.88 -1.50
CA ALA A 258 6.94 10.38 -0.47
C ALA A 258 6.27 10.54 0.91
N ALA A 259 4.99 10.92 0.93
CA ALA A 259 4.25 11.09 2.18
C ALA A 259 4.02 9.75 2.91
N ALA A 260 3.74 8.67 2.17
CA ALA A 260 3.59 7.33 2.73
C ALA A 260 4.93 6.74 3.23
N LEU A 261 6.03 7.10 2.57
CA LEU A 261 7.39 6.64 2.92
C LEU A 261 7.98 7.35 4.15
N ARG A 262 7.42 8.49 4.58
CA ARG A 262 8.00 9.40 5.59
C ARG A 262 8.40 8.72 6.91
N ASN A 263 7.68 7.70 7.34
CA ASN A 263 7.91 7.05 8.64
C ASN A 263 8.78 5.78 8.55
N LEU A 264 9.21 5.37 7.36
CA LEU A 264 9.99 4.14 7.14
C LEU A 264 11.50 4.37 7.37
N VAL A 265 11.88 4.83 8.56
CA VAL A 265 13.25 5.27 8.89
C VAL A 265 14.29 4.11 8.96
N TYR A 266 13.82 2.87 8.90
CA TYR A 266 14.67 1.67 8.90
C TYR A 266 14.81 1.04 7.50
N LEU A 267 14.14 1.61 6.48
CA LEU A 267 14.14 1.09 5.13
C LEU A 267 15.56 1.13 4.54
N ARG A 268 16.02 -0.02 4.05
CA ARG A 268 17.34 -0.18 3.41
C ARG A 268 17.22 -0.43 1.92
N TYR A 269 16.18 -1.16 1.52
CA TYR A 269 15.90 -1.50 0.12
C TYR A 269 14.55 -0.90 -0.28
N LEU A 270 14.55 -0.11 -1.35
CA LEU A 270 13.35 0.43 -1.98
C LEU A 270 13.36 0.14 -3.47
N ASN A 271 12.37 -0.63 -3.94
CA ASN A 271 12.17 -0.88 -5.36
C ASN A 271 10.84 -0.30 -5.83
N LEU A 272 10.93 0.65 -6.75
CA LEU A 272 9.82 1.31 -7.43
C LEU A 272 9.93 1.14 -8.95
N SER A 273 10.61 0.08 -9.41
CA SER A 273 10.82 -0.19 -10.83
C SER A 273 9.53 -0.60 -11.52
N TYR A 274 9.50 -0.45 -12.84
CA TYR A 274 8.37 -0.81 -13.69
C TYR A 274 7.08 -0.06 -13.33
N ASN A 275 7.21 1.18 -12.87
CA ASN A 275 6.11 2.12 -12.67
C ASN A 275 6.27 3.33 -13.60
N PRO A 276 5.20 4.02 -14.01
CA PRO A 276 5.26 5.21 -14.85
C PRO A 276 5.73 6.48 -14.09
N ILE A 277 6.74 6.35 -13.21
CA ILE A 277 7.27 7.45 -12.39
C ILE A 277 8.11 8.39 -13.27
N SER A 278 7.54 9.56 -13.60
CA SER A 278 8.21 10.52 -14.49
C SER A 278 9.25 11.39 -13.79
N THR A 279 9.12 11.61 -12.48
CA THR A 279 10.04 12.49 -11.73
C THR A 279 10.16 12.04 -10.29
N VAL A 280 11.32 12.32 -9.68
CA VAL A 280 11.55 12.15 -8.25
C VAL A 280 11.89 13.49 -7.63
N LEU A 281 10.92 14.07 -6.91
CA LEU A 281 11.06 15.37 -6.28
C LEU A 281 12.19 15.38 -5.23
N LYS A 282 12.83 16.54 -5.08
CA LYS A 282 13.85 16.74 -4.05
C LYS A 282 13.25 16.51 -2.66
N GLY A 283 13.88 15.61 -1.91
CA GLY A 283 13.45 15.28 -0.56
C GLY A 283 12.39 14.18 -0.47
N SER A 284 12.01 13.54 -1.58
CA SER A 284 11.12 12.36 -1.55
C SER A 284 11.63 11.23 -0.65
N PHE A 285 12.94 11.16 -0.45
CA PHE A 285 13.61 10.17 0.41
C PHE A 285 14.33 10.80 1.60
N LYS A 286 14.02 12.06 1.96
CA LYS A 286 14.75 12.79 3.02
C LYS A 286 14.73 12.08 4.38
N ASP A 287 13.62 11.39 4.66
CA ASP A 287 13.38 10.71 5.93
C ASP A 287 13.92 9.26 5.92
N LEU A 288 14.29 8.74 4.74
CA LEU A 288 14.84 7.39 4.55
C LEU A 288 16.35 7.37 4.81
N ILE A 289 16.74 7.70 6.04
CA ILE A 289 18.13 7.91 6.45
C ILE A 289 19.04 6.66 6.33
N ARG A 290 18.44 5.46 6.27
CA ARG A 290 19.16 4.17 6.16
C ARG A 290 19.06 3.53 4.78
N LEU A 291 18.51 4.24 3.79
CA LEU A 291 18.36 3.70 2.45
C LEU A 291 19.74 3.40 1.85
N GLN A 292 19.96 2.14 1.50
CA GLN A 292 21.20 1.63 0.91
C GLN A 292 21.02 1.41 -0.59
N GLU A 293 19.87 0.88 -0.99
CA GLU A 293 19.61 0.41 -2.34
C GLU A 293 18.27 0.97 -2.85
N LEU A 294 18.32 1.55 -4.05
CA LEU A 294 17.19 2.19 -4.69
C LEU A 294 17.07 1.71 -6.13
N HIS A 295 15.91 1.16 -6.48
CA HIS A 295 15.59 0.72 -7.83
C HIS A 295 14.42 1.54 -8.37
N ILE A 296 14.65 2.25 -9.48
CA ILE A 296 13.63 3.05 -10.20
C ILE A 296 13.86 2.86 -11.71
N VAL A 297 13.85 1.61 -12.16
CA VAL A 297 14.10 1.27 -13.57
C VAL A 297 12.78 1.23 -14.32
N GLY A 298 12.75 1.76 -15.54
CA GLY A 298 11.59 1.64 -16.43
C GLY A 298 11.44 0.23 -17.02
N ALA A 299 10.37 -0.02 -17.75
CA ALA A 299 10.29 -1.21 -18.58
C ALA A 299 11.26 -1.10 -19.78
N LEU A 300 11.73 -2.23 -20.31
CA LEU A 300 12.77 -2.34 -21.37
C LEU A 300 12.57 -1.46 -22.61
N LEU A 301 11.36 -0.94 -22.85
CA LEU A 301 11.01 -0.12 -24.02
C LEU A 301 10.51 1.29 -23.67
N VAL A 302 10.30 1.61 -22.39
CA VAL A 302 9.80 2.91 -21.93
C VAL A 302 10.46 3.26 -20.60
N ASN A 303 11.42 4.18 -20.66
CA ASN A 303 11.89 4.87 -19.47
C ASN A 303 10.91 6.00 -19.16
N PRO A 304 10.43 6.14 -17.91
CA PRO A 304 9.51 7.21 -17.58
C PRO A 304 10.24 8.52 -17.17
N LEU A 305 11.50 8.45 -16.75
CA LEU A 305 12.18 9.55 -16.05
C LEU A 305 12.49 10.76 -16.95
N ALA A 306 11.80 11.87 -16.69
CA ALA A 306 12.12 13.18 -17.21
C ALA A 306 13.38 13.72 -16.52
N CYS A 307 14.45 13.89 -17.29
CA CYS A 307 15.77 14.30 -16.83
C CYS A 307 15.93 15.83 -16.87
N ASP A 308 15.08 16.52 -16.10
CA ASP A 308 15.11 17.98 -15.92
C ASP A 308 15.71 18.37 -14.54
N CYS A 309 15.63 19.66 -14.19
CA CYS A 309 16.19 20.16 -12.93
C CYS A 309 15.64 19.49 -11.65
N ARG A 310 14.46 18.85 -11.70
CA ARG A 310 13.88 18.12 -10.55
C ARG A 310 14.70 16.89 -10.20
N LEU A 311 15.38 16.27 -11.17
CA LEU A 311 16.19 15.07 -10.98
C LEU A 311 17.65 15.36 -10.62
N LEU A 312 18.08 16.63 -10.71
CA LEU A 312 19.47 17.06 -10.49
C LEU A 312 20.06 16.56 -9.15
N TRP A 313 19.24 16.50 -8.10
CA TRP A 313 19.71 16.04 -6.79
C TRP A 313 20.05 14.54 -6.75
N ILE A 314 19.37 13.70 -7.54
CA ILE A 314 19.70 12.27 -7.65
C ILE A 314 21.04 12.12 -8.36
N LEU A 315 21.28 12.90 -9.42
CA LEU A 315 22.56 12.91 -10.13
C LEU A 315 23.72 13.36 -9.26
N GLN A 316 23.51 14.37 -8.42
CA GLN A 316 24.50 14.79 -7.42
C GLN A 316 24.82 13.68 -6.41
N ARG A 317 23.86 12.77 -6.16
CA ARG A 317 24.02 11.63 -5.24
C ARG A 317 24.30 10.29 -5.93
N ARG A 318 24.46 10.23 -7.26
CA ARG A 318 24.59 8.99 -8.03
C ARG A 318 25.77 8.10 -7.64
N LYS A 319 26.83 8.69 -7.08
CA LYS A 319 28.00 7.96 -6.56
C LYS A 319 27.76 7.35 -5.17
N THR A 320 26.73 7.81 -4.46
CA THR A 320 26.38 7.39 -3.09
C THR A 320 25.12 6.53 -3.01
N LEU A 321 24.27 6.57 -4.04
CA LEU A 321 23.08 5.73 -4.15
C LEU A 321 23.47 4.44 -4.88
N ASN A 322 23.19 3.28 -4.28
CA ASN A 322 23.37 2.00 -4.94
C ASN A 322 22.13 1.68 -5.80
N PHE A 323 22.37 1.42 -7.09
CA PHE A 323 21.34 1.00 -8.04
C PHE A 323 21.51 -0.49 -8.43
N ASP A 324 22.37 -1.24 -7.73
CA ASP A 324 22.65 -2.67 -7.95
C ASP A 324 22.94 -3.02 -9.43
N GLY A 325 23.70 -2.14 -10.10
CA GLY A 325 24.03 -2.27 -11.52
C GLY A 325 22.90 -1.93 -12.50
N GLN A 326 21.65 -1.77 -12.06
CA GLN A 326 20.50 -1.40 -12.89
C GLN A 326 20.26 0.12 -12.87
N GLN A 327 20.95 0.83 -13.76
CA GLN A 327 20.91 2.29 -13.78
C GLN A 327 19.58 2.84 -14.33
N PRO A 328 18.99 3.85 -13.68
CA PRO A 328 17.87 4.59 -14.27
C PRO A 328 18.33 5.32 -15.54
N MET A 329 17.45 5.37 -16.54
CA MET A 329 17.70 5.99 -17.84
C MET A 329 16.74 7.16 -18.09
N CYS A 330 17.21 8.17 -18.83
CA CYS A 330 16.41 9.34 -19.19
C CYS A 330 15.42 9.05 -20.32
N SER A 331 14.23 9.62 -20.24
CA SER A 331 13.17 9.57 -21.27
C SER A 331 13.05 10.87 -22.05
N SER A 332 13.27 11.99 -21.36
CA SER A 332 13.30 13.34 -21.90
C SER A 332 14.43 14.13 -21.24
N PRO A 333 14.95 15.19 -21.87
CA PRO A 333 14.61 15.64 -23.23
C PRO A 333 15.20 14.71 -24.32
N PRO A 334 14.74 14.81 -25.59
CA PRO A 334 15.09 13.86 -26.67
C PRO A 334 16.59 13.70 -26.91
N GLU A 335 17.40 14.74 -26.62
CA GLU A 335 18.84 14.76 -26.84
C GLU A 335 19.59 13.76 -25.95
N ILE A 336 19.01 13.40 -24.79
CA ILE A 336 19.63 12.50 -23.81
C ILE A 336 18.77 11.26 -23.53
N GLN A 337 17.76 11.01 -24.36
CA GLN A 337 16.89 9.86 -24.24
C GLN A 337 17.68 8.55 -24.34
N GLY A 338 17.46 7.63 -23.40
CA GLY A 338 18.13 6.33 -23.33
C GLY A 338 19.47 6.34 -22.60
N ASN A 339 20.04 7.50 -22.29
CA ASN A 339 21.29 7.57 -21.52
C ASN A 339 21.05 7.24 -20.04
N ALA A 340 21.95 6.44 -19.45
CA ALA A 340 21.90 6.10 -18.04
C ALA A 340 22.42 7.26 -17.18
N LEU A 341 21.83 7.47 -16.00
CA LEU A 341 22.22 8.56 -15.08
C LEU A 341 23.69 8.54 -14.69
N ARG A 342 24.33 7.36 -14.66
CA ARG A 342 25.76 7.22 -14.33
C ARG A 342 26.68 7.80 -15.40
N ASP A 343 26.25 7.79 -16.66
CA ASP A 343 27.13 8.05 -17.81
C ASP A 343 27.30 9.56 -18.06
N PHE A 344 26.50 10.41 -17.41
CA PHE A 344 26.62 11.86 -17.53
C PHE A 344 27.85 12.40 -16.78
N PRO A 345 28.75 13.13 -17.46
CA PRO A 345 29.83 13.85 -16.82
C PRO A 345 29.28 15.05 -16.02
N ASP A 346 30.00 15.46 -14.97
CA ASP A 346 29.55 16.56 -14.09
C ASP A 346 29.45 17.91 -14.83
N SER A 347 30.14 18.07 -15.96
CA SER A 347 30.15 19.30 -16.77
C SER A 347 28.84 19.59 -17.52
N VAL A 348 28.12 18.55 -17.95
CA VAL A 348 26.90 18.71 -18.78
C VAL A 348 25.61 18.71 -17.97
N LEU A 349 25.72 18.54 -16.63
CA LEU A 349 24.55 18.50 -15.75
C LEU A 349 23.73 19.79 -15.83
N PHE A 350 24.39 20.94 -15.90
CA PHE A 350 23.72 22.25 -15.99
C PHE A 350 23.25 22.62 -17.39
N GLU A 351 23.53 21.78 -18.39
CA GLU A 351 23.06 21.96 -19.77
C GLU A 351 21.76 21.19 -19.98
N TYR A 352 21.74 19.91 -19.63
CA TYR A 352 20.58 19.05 -19.87
C TYR A 352 19.57 19.01 -18.70
N PHE A 353 20.02 19.10 -17.45
CA PHE A 353 19.13 19.03 -16.28
C PHE A 353 18.67 20.41 -15.84
N THR A 354 18.05 21.13 -16.77
CA THR A 354 17.54 22.48 -16.55
C THR A 354 16.01 22.49 -16.53
N CYS A 355 15.44 23.56 -15.98
CA CYS A 355 14.02 23.83 -16.08
C CYS A 355 13.84 25.24 -16.62
N GLN A 356 12.85 25.43 -17.48
CA GLN A 356 12.44 26.73 -17.93
C GLN A 356 11.41 27.30 -16.96
N LYS A 357 11.79 28.37 -16.24
CA LYS A 357 10.90 29.10 -15.34
C LYS A 357 9.61 29.52 -16.07
N PRO A 358 8.44 29.50 -15.41
CA PRO A 358 7.18 29.84 -16.05
C PRO A 358 7.19 31.29 -16.53
N LYS A 359 6.50 31.55 -17.64
CA LYS A 359 6.29 32.87 -18.20
C LYS A 359 4.83 33.02 -18.63
N ILE A 360 4.10 33.92 -17.98
CA ILE A 360 2.71 34.23 -18.31
C ILE A 360 2.67 34.97 -19.66
N ARG A 361 1.96 34.41 -20.65
CA ARG A 361 1.94 34.89 -22.05
C ARG A 361 1.32 36.27 -22.19
N ASP A 362 0.11 36.46 -21.67
CA ASP A 362 -0.69 37.67 -21.87
C ASP A 362 -0.71 38.53 -20.60
N ARG A 363 0.19 39.51 -20.57
CA ARG A 363 0.34 40.45 -19.43
C ARG A 363 -0.48 41.73 -19.59
N LYS A 364 -1.47 41.76 -20.50
CA LYS A 364 -2.37 42.91 -20.66
C LYS A 364 -3.30 43.03 -19.47
N LEU A 365 -3.30 44.21 -18.83
CA LEU A 365 -4.07 44.49 -17.61
C LEU A 365 -5.53 44.03 -17.77
N GLN A 366 -5.92 43.00 -17.03
CA GLN A 366 -7.29 42.50 -17.05
C GLN A 366 -8.08 43.25 -15.98
N HIS A 367 -8.84 44.25 -16.41
CA HIS A 367 -9.76 44.99 -15.55
C HIS A 367 -11.20 44.72 -16.00
N VAL A 368 -11.96 43.98 -15.19
CA VAL A 368 -13.35 43.62 -15.49
C VAL A 368 -14.28 44.34 -14.51
N THR A 369 -15.32 44.97 -15.05
CA THR A 369 -16.41 45.54 -14.24
C THR A 369 -17.65 44.68 -14.44
N ALA A 370 -18.21 44.16 -13.36
CA ALA A 370 -19.38 43.29 -13.37
C ALA A 370 -20.47 43.80 -12.44
N ARG A 371 -21.73 43.47 -12.72
CA ARG A 371 -22.83 43.66 -11.77
C ARG A 371 -22.89 42.48 -10.81
N GLU A 372 -23.41 42.73 -9.61
CA GLU A 372 -23.68 41.66 -8.66
C GLU A 372 -24.53 40.55 -9.30
N GLY A 373 -24.06 39.31 -9.15
CA GLY A 373 -24.66 38.10 -9.73
C GLY A 373 -24.16 37.71 -11.13
N GLN A 374 -23.38 38.55 -11.83
CA GLN A 374 -22.82 38.17 -13.14
C GLN A 374 -21.63 37.21 -13.00
N SER A 375 -21.43 36.37 -14.02
CA SER A 375 -20.25 35.52 -14.14
C SER A 375 -19.07 36.31 -14.71
N VAL A 376 -17.87 36.09 -14.16
CA VAL A 376 -16.63 36.78 -14.51
C VAL A 376 -15.53 35.76 -14.71
N SER A 377 -14.68 35.97 -15.72
CA SER A 377 -13.51 35.12 -15.96
C SER A 377 -12.23 35.94 -16.15
N PHE A 378 -11.12 35.47 -15.58
CA PHE A 378 -9.78 36.01 -15.82
C PHE A 378 -8.88 34.94 -16.44
N LEU A 379 -8.28 35.26 -17.59
CA LEU A 379 -7.39 34.34 -18.30
C LEU A 379 -5.99 34.36 -17.68
N CYS A 380 -5.41 33.20 -17.42
CA CYS A 380 -3.99 33.11 -17.11
C CYS A 380 -3.38 31.88 -17.76
N ARG A 381 -2.58 32.10 -18.80
CA ARG A 381 -1.83 31.05 -19.51
C ARG A 381 -0.35 31.32 -19.35
N ALA A 382 0.40 30.29 -18.96
CA ALA A 382 1.84 30.37 -18.82
C ALA A 382 2.53 29.23 -19.57
N ASP A 383 3.71 29.52 -20.10
CA ASP A 383 4.62 28.53 -20.66
C ASP A 383 5.76 28.27 -19.69
N GLY A 384 6.28 27.05 -19.66
CA GLY A 384 7.44 26.68 -18.87
C GLY A 384 7.70 25.20 -19.02
N GLU A 385 8.91 24.76 -18.68
CA GLU A 385 9.32 23.37 -18.76
C GLU A 385 9.89 22.97 -17.38
N PRO A 386 9.27 22.03 -16.65
CA PRO A 386 8.00 21.34 -16.95
C PRO A 386 6.78 22.28 -16.99
N ASP A 387 5.68 21.80 -17.57
CA ASP A 387 4.42 22.53 -17.66
C ASP A 387 4.00 23.15 -16.31
N PRO A 388 3.71 24.47 -16.25
CA PRO A 388 3.42 25.15 -15.01
C PRO A 388 2.01 24.90 -14.50
N SER A 389 1.91 24.71 -13.18
CA SER A 389 0.63 24.71 -12.45
C SER A 389 0.14 26.14 -12.21
N ILE A 390 -1.16 26.39 -12.45
CA ILE A 390 -1.77 27.71 -12.27
C ILE A 390 -2.66 27.72 -11.02
N ALA A 391 -2.47 28.72 -10.17
CA ALA A 391 -3.31 29.00 -9.02
C ALA A 391 -3.65 30.50 -8.97
N TRP A 392 -4.75 30.84 -8.30
CA TRP A 392 -5.18 32.22 -8.11
C TRP A 392 -5.30 32.56 -6.63
N VAL A 393 -4.92 33.78 -6.26
CA VAL A 393 -5.14 34.34 -4.92
C VAL A 393 -6.23 35.39 -5.01
N SER A 394 -7.28 35.24 -4.20
CA SER A 394 -8.36 36.23 -4.12
C SER A 394 -7.95 37.47 -3.32
N PRO A 395 -8.70 38.58 -3.40
CA PRO A 395 -8.45 39.78 -2.58
C PRO A 395 -8.47 39.50 -1.07
N GLN A 396 -9.15 38.43 -0.64
CA GLN A 396 -9.21 37.96 0.75
C GLN A 396 -8.09 36.95 1.10
N HIS A 397 -7.02 36.89 0.29
CA HIS A 397 -5.87 36.00 0.47
C HIS A 397 -6.20 34.50 0.43
N ARG A 398 -7.34 34.11 -0.17
CA ARG A 398 -7.69 32.70 -0.37
C ARG A 398 -7.02 32.16 -1.63
N MET A 399 -6.33 31.03 -1.51
CA MET A 399 -5.78 30.31 -2.65
C MET A 399 -6.86 29.46 -3.33
N ILE A 400 -6.97 29.58 -4.65
CA ILE A 400 -7.92 28.89 -5.51
C ILE A 400 -7.11 28.08 -6.52
N THR A 401 -7.35 26.77 -6.55
CA THR A 401 -6.64 25.81 -7.41
C THR A 401 -7.65 25.05 -8.26
N THR A 402 -7.18 24.18 -9.16
CA THR A 402 -8.04 23.26 -9.93
C THR A 402 -8.82 22.28 -9.05
N ARG A 403 -8.36 22.03 -7.81
CA ARG A 403 -9.04 21.17 -6.82
C ARG A 403 -10.05 21.93 -5.96
N SER A 404 -10.10 23.26 -6.05
CA SER A 404 -10.97 24.08 -5.22
C SER A 404 -12.42 24.02 -5.72
N THR A 405 -13.36 23.74 -4.82
CA THR A 405 -14.80 23.75 -5.10
C THR A 405 -15.44 25.04 -4.59
N GLY A 406 -16.46 25.54 -5.29
CA GLY A 406 -17.23 26.72 -4.87
C GLY A 406 -17.60 27.64 -6.03
N ARG A 407 -17.92 28.91 -5.71
CA ARG A 407 -18.29 29.94 -6.70
C ARG A 407 -17.13 30.35 -7.61
N ALA A 408 -15.90 30.30 -7.08
CA ALA A 408 -14.68 30.65 -7.78
C ALA A 408 -13.83 29.39 -8.01
N THR A 409 -13.53 29.07 -9.26
CA THR A 409 -12.83 27.83 -9.67
C THR A 409 -11.79 28.11 -10.74
N VAL A 410 -10.75 27.29 -10.83
CA VAL A 410 -9.72 27.38 -11.88
C VAL A 410 -9.96 26.29 -12.92
N LEU A 411 -10.18 26.70 -14.17
CA LEU A 411 -10.44 25.79 -15.30
C LEU A 411 -9.15 25.11 -15.81
N PRO A 412 -9.25 23.97 -16.54
CA PRO A 412 -8.13 23.39 -17.26
C PRO A 412 -7.58 24.39 -18.28
N GLY A 413 -6.37 24.90 -18.05
CA GLY A 413 -5.78 26.01 -18.81
C GLY A 413 -5.57 27.30 -18.00
N GLY A 414 -5.94 27.32 -16.71
CA GLY A 414 -5.54 28.36 -15.75
C GLY A 414 -6.49 29.55 -15.63
N THR A 415 -7.61 29.57 -16.36
CA THR A 415 -8.62 30.62 -16.26
C THR A 415 -9.36 30.55 -14.92
N LEU A 416 -9.42 31.66 -14.18
CA LEU A 416 -10.28 31.79 -13.02
C LEU A 416 -11.70 32.12 -13.46
N GLU A 417 -12.68 31.35 -13.04
CA GLU A 417 -14.11 31.59 -13.25
C GLU A 417 -14.80 31.88 -11.91
N ILE A 418 -15.53 33.00 -11.82
CA ILE A 418 -16.37 33.40 -10.70
C ILE A 418 -17.82 33.44 -11.20
N ARG A 419 -18.64 32.45 -10.84
CA ARG A 419 -19.98 32.28 -11.43
C ARG A 419 -21.01 33.33 -11.01
N PHE A 420 -20.92 33.79 -9.76
CA PHE A 420 -21.83 34.78 -9.18
C PHE A 420 -21.01 35.81 -8.41
N ALA A 421 -20.66 36.91 -9.08
CA ALA A 421 -19.86 37.98 -8.50
C ALA A 421 -20.63 38.70 -7.38
N GLN A 422 -19.99 38.86 -6.22
CA GLN A 422 -20.52 39.60 -5.07
C GLN A 422 -19.73 40.89 -4.85
N VAL A 423 -20.30 41.89 -4.19
CA VAL A 423 -19.61 43.17 -3.92
C VAL A 423 -18.27 42.93 -3.20
N GLN A 424 -18.25 41.98 -2.27
CA GLN A 424 -17.06 41.54 -1.54
C GLN A 424 -15.98 40.87 -2.40
N ASP A 425 -16.31 40.37 -3.59
CA ASP A 425 -15.34 39.76 -4.51
C ASP A 425 -14.51 40.83 -5.26
N SER A 426 -14.84 42.12 -5.12
CA SER A 426 -14.09 43.23 -5.70
C SER A 426 -12.68 43.32 -5.13
N GLY A 427 -11.72 43.60 -6.01
CA GLY A 427 -10.32 43.77 -5.64
C GLY A 427 -9.37 43.16 -6.67
N THR A 428 -8.11 43.02 -6.26
CA THR A 428 -7.04 42.47 -7.11
C THR A 428 -6.86 40.98 -6.87
N TYR A 429 -7.00 40.21 -7.93
CA TYR A 429 -6.68 38.80 -8.01
C TYR A 429 -5.25 38.62 -8.53
N ILE A 430 -4.53 37.64 -7.98
CA ILE A 430 -3.16 37.35 -8.36
C ILE A 430 -3.13 35.96 -9.00
N CYS A 431 -2.80 35.87 -10.28
CA CYS A 431 -2.44 34.61 -10.91
C CYS A 431 -1.00 34.26 -10.54
N ILE A 432 -0.77 33.01 -10.16
CA ILE A 432 0.54 32.44 -9.87
C ILE A 432 0.73 31.23 -10.78
N ALA A 433 1.69 31.31 -11.69
CA ALA A 433 2.18 30.19 -12.48
C ALA A 433 3.44 29.63 -11.83
N SER A 434 3.48 28.32 -11.57
CA SER A 434 4.56 27.70 -10.78
C SER A 434 5.00 26.35 -11.37
N ASN A 435 6.31 26.18 -11.53
CA ASN A 435 6.98 24.91 -11.84
C ASN A 435 8.30 24.78 -11.05
N ALA A 436 9.08 23.73 -11.31
CA ALA A 436 10.35 23.50 -10.62
C ALA A 436 11.45 24.55 -10.91
N GLY A 437 11.36 25.28 -12.02
CA GLY A 437 12.24 26.40 -12.35
C GLY A 437 11.89 27.71 -11.62
N GLY A 438 10.71 27.78 -11.00
CA GLY A 438 10.28 28.91 -10.18
C GLY A 438 8.86 29.38 -10.50
N ASN A 439 8.58 30.64 -10.19
CA ASN A 439 7.23 31.18 -10.22
C ASN A 439 7.17 32.49 -11.04
N ASP A 440 6.07 32.71 -11.73
CA ASP A 440 5.72 33.99 -12.36
C ASP A 440 4.32 34.41 -11.92
N THR A 441 4.11 35.72 -11.76
CA THR A 441 2.87 36.25 -11.18
C THR A 441 2.29 37.36 -12.01
N TYR A 442 0.96 37.44 -12.03
CA TYR A 442 0.23 38.43 -12.80
C TYR A 442 -1.02 38.92 -12.05
N PHE A 443 -1.43 40.17 -12.30
CA PHE A 443 -2.53 40.82 -11.57
C PHE A 443 -3.76 41.03 -12.48
N ALA A 444 -4.94 40.78 -11.92
CA ALA A 444 -6.22 41.11 -12.54
C ALA A 444 -7.11 41.83 -11.53
N THR A 445 -7.91 42.79 -11.97
CA THR A 445 -8.76 43.61 -11.09
C THR A 445 -10.23 43.41 -11.43
N LEU A 446 -11.03 43.10 -10.40
CA LEU A 446 -12.47 43.00 -10.49
C LEU A 446 -13.11 44.18 -9.76
N THR A 447 -14.01 44.88 -10.43
CA THR A 447 -14.90 45.86 -9.81
C THR A 447 -16.34 45.37 -9.91
N VAL A 448 -16.96 45.04 -8.77
CA VAL A 448 -18.37 44.62 -8.73
C VAL A 448 -19.25 45.82 -8.33
N LYS A 449 -20.16 46.21 -9.22
CA LYS A 449 -21.19 47.20 -8.94
C LYS A 449 -22.36 46.52 -8.25
N GLY A 450 -22.68 46.98 -7.04
CA GLY A 450 -23.92 46.59 -6.35
C GLY A 450 -25.15 47.00 -7.17
N ARG A 451 -26.30 46.38 -6.91
CA ARG A 451 -27.56 46.81 -7.53
C ARG A 451 -27.79 48.30 -7.24
N PRO A 452 -28.20 49.12 -8.25
CA PRO A 452 -28.68 50.46 -7.95
C PRO A 452 -29.87 50.32 -7.00
N ALA A 453 -29.81 51.02 -5.87
CA ALA A 453 -31.00 51.24 -5.06
C ALA A 453 -31.89 52.19 -5.87
N ASP A 454 -32.74 51.63 -6.73
CA ASP A 454 -33.79 52.43 -7.37
C ASP A 454 -34.71 52.96 -6.27
N GLY A 455 -34.63 54.28 -6.10
CA GLY A 455 -35.75 55.15 -5.76
C GLY A 455 -36.66 54.68 -4.64
N ALA A 456 -36.40 55.22 -3.46
CA ALA A 456 -37.45 55.51 -2.49
C ALA A 456 -38.55 56.37 -3.15
N HIS A 457 -39.54 55.76 -3.77
CA HIS A 457 -40.84 56.40 -4.06
C HIS A 457 -41.95 55.35 -3.95
N HIS A 458 -42.81 55.59 -2.95
CA HIS A 458 -44.05 54.91 -2.56
C HIS A 458 -43.96 53.90 -1.41
N ALA A 459 -43.59 54.44 -0.24
CA ALA A 459 -44.46 54.21 0.93
C ALA A 459 -45.81 54.88 0.63
N ASN A 460 -46.85 54.06 0.43
CA ASN A 460 -48.28 54.32 0.65
C ASN A 460 -49.11 53.52 -0.38
N GLN A 461 -49.49 52.28 -0.06
CA GLN A 461 -50.89 51.86 -0.15
C GLN A 461 -51.13 50.48 0.49
N THR A 462 -51.93 50.55 1.54
CA THR A 462 -52.85 49.58 2.15
C THR A 462 -53.17 48.30 1.37
N LEU A 463 -53.04 47.18 2.10
CA LEU A 463 -53.93 46.02 2.16
C LEU A 463 -55.18 46.07 1.26
N TYR A 464 -55.23 45.21 0.24
CA TYR A 464 -56.48 44.62 -0.24
C TYR A 464 -56.30 43.13 -0.49
N LEU A 465 -57.10 42.37 0.24
CA LEU A 465 -57.38 40.95 0.10
C LEU A 465 -58.33 40.80 -1.10
N SER A 466 -57.95 40.02 -2.11
CA SER A 466 -58.93 39.42 -3.03
C SER A 466 -58.33 38.17 -3.68
N ASP A 467 -58.94 37.04 -3.32
CA ASP A 467 -58.78 35.74 -3.93
C ASP A 467 -58.96 35.80 -5.45
N PHE A 468 -58.11 35.09 -6.19
CA PHE A 468 -58.55 34.33 -7.34
C PHE A 468 -57.69 33.06 -7.47
N ASN A 469 -58.42 31.96 -7.31
CA ASN A 469 -58.02 30.59 -7.59
C ASN A 469 -57.99 30.42 -9.12
N ASP A 470 -56.88 29.94 -9.68
CA ASP A 470 -56.98 28.82 -10.63
C ASP A 470 -55.64 28.15 -10.87
N THR A 471 -55.73 26.84 -10.72
CA THR A 471 -54.81 25.75 -10.98
C THR A 471 -54.07 25.85 -12.32
N PHE A 472 -52.78 25.51 -12.35
CA PHE A 472 -52.26 24.31 -13.04
C PHE A 472 -50.72 24.22 -12.90
N HIS A 473 -50.27 22.98 -12.66
CA HIS A 473 -48.90 22.44 -12.71
C HIS A 473 -48.11 22.25 -11.40
N ASN A 474 -48.11 20.96 -11.02
CA ASN A 474 -47.25 20.27 -10.08
C ASN A 474 -45.77 20.60 -10.27
N ASP A 475 -45.11 21.05 -9.20
CA ASP A 475 -43.75 20.64 -8.88
C ASP A 475 -43.60 20.56 -7.36
N THR A 476 -43.20 19.38 -6.89
CA THR A 476 -43.03 19.07 -5.47
C THR A 476 -41.68 19.61 -4.98
N GLN A 477 -41.67 20.83 -4.45
CA GLN A 477 -40.56 21.31 -3.63
C GLN A 477 -40.90 21.18 -2.15
N VAL A 478 -40.31 20.16 -1.52
CA VAL A 478 -40.32 19.96 -0.07
C VAL A 478 -39.49 21.07 0.58
N PHE A 479 -40.17 22.10 1.10
CA PHE A 479 -39.56 23.12 1.96
C PHE A 479 -39.53 22.60 3.40
N LEU A 480 -38.40 22.02 3.82
CA LEU A 480 -38.13 21.75 5.24
C LEU A 480 -37.82 23.06 5.96
N LYS A 481 -38.84 23.66 6.56
CA LYS A 481 -38.74 24.84 7.42
C LYS A 481 -38.23 24.41 8.80
N PHE A 482 -36.91 24.33 8.98
CA PHE A 482 -36.32 24.22 10.32
C PHE A 482 -36.39 25.58 11.03
N THR A 483 -37.41 25.79 11.85
CA THR A 483 -37.36 26.81 12.89
C THR A 483 -36.63 26.22 14.08
N LEU A 484 -35.31 26.38 14.14
CA LEU A 484 -34.56 26.09 15.36
C LEU A 484 -34.83 27.22 16.36
N ASP A 485 -35.58 26.90 17.42
CA ASP A 485 -35.85 27.79 18.55
C ASP A 485 -34.51 28.17 19.21
N LEU A 486 -34.30 29.48 19.40
CA LEU A 486 -33.11 30.07 20.00
C LEU A 486 -32.82 29.46 21.40
N LYS A 487 -33.87 29.01 22.10
CA LYS A 487 -33.74 28.30 23.38
C LYS A 487 -33.04 26.95 23.23
N THR A 488 -33.28 26.21 22.15
CA THR A 488 -32.67 24.89 21.91
C THR A 488 -31.19 25.02 21.56
N ILE A 489 -30.82 26.06 20.80
CA ILE A 489 -29.41 26.36 20.49
C ILE A 489 -28.66 26.73 21.77
N LEU A 490 -29.22 27.65 22.58
CA LEU A 490 -28.61 28.08 23.85
C LEU A 490 -28.37 26.90 24.81
N VAL A 491 -29.36 26.01 24.97
CA VAL A 491 -29.24 24.81 25.84
C VAL A 491 -28.19 23.82 25.29
N SER A 492 -28.13 23.62 23.97
CA SER A 492 -27.12 22.77 23.34
C SER A 492 -25.70 23.31 23.52
N THR A 493 -25.49 24.62 23.32
CA THR A 493 -24.19 25.27 23.59
C THR A 493 -23.81 25.23 25.07
N ALA A 494 -24.77 25.38 25.99
CA ALA A 494 -24.50 25.30 27.42
C ALA A 494 -24.10 23.86 27.84
N MET A 495 -24.79 22.84 27.35
CA MET A 495 -24.42 21.43 27.58
C MET A 495 -23.06 21.08 26.97
N GLY A 496 -22.75 21.58 25.77
CA GLY A 496 -21.45 21.38 25.12
C GLY A 496 -20.26 22.04 25.86
N CYS A 497 -20.48 23.21 26.45
CA CYS A 497 -19.44 23.88 27.24
C CYS A 497 -19.13 23.14 28.55
N ILE A 498 -20.14 22.54 29.20
CA ILE A 498 -19.95 21.77 30.45
C ILE A 498 -19.16 20.48 30.19
N THR A 499 -19.46 19.77 29.10
CA THR A 499 -18.72 18.55 28.74
C THR A 499 -17.28 18.88 28.34
N PHE A 500 -17.04 19.99 27.63
CA PHE A 500 -15.69 20.45 27.28
C PHE A 500 -14.86 20.80 28.52
N LEU A 501 -15.43 21.56 29.48
CA LEU A 501 -14.77 21.88 30.75
C LEU A 501 -14.47 20.61 31.58
N GLY A 502 -15.36 19.63 31.57
CA GLY A 502 -15.15 18.33 32.24
C GLY A 502 -13.95 17.55 31.67
N VAL A 503 -13.82 17.50 30.34
CA VAL A 503 -12.69 16.83 29.67
C VAL A 503 -11.38 17.55 29.95
N VAL A 504 -11.38 18.89 29.95
CA VAL A 504 -10.18 19.68 30.27
C VAL A 504 -9.73 19.43 31.71
N LEU A 505 -10.64 19.44 32.68
CA LEU A 505 -10.34 19.14 34.08
C LEU A 505 -9.83 17.70 34.26
N PHE A 506 -10.41 16.73 33.55
CA PHE A 506 -9.94 15.34 33.57
C PHE A 506 -8.52 15.20 33.01
N CYS A 507 -8.19 15.89 31.91
CA CYS A 507 -6.84 15.95 31.37
C CYS A 507 -5.84 16.58 32.36
N PHE A 508 -6.22 17.65 33.06
CA PHE A 508 -5.38 18.25 34.09
C PHE A 508 -5.13 17.30 35.27
N LEU A 509 -6.13 16.53 35.69
CA LEU A 509 -5.96 15.51 36.72
C LEU A 509 -5.00 14.40 36.28
N LEU A 510 -5.11 13.93 35.03
CA LEU A 510 -4.17 12.95 34.48
C LEU A 510 -2.74 13.48 34.41
N LEU A 511 -2.55 14.74 33.99
CA LEU A 511 -1.24 15.38 33.97
C LEU A 511 -0.68 15.59 35.39
N PHE A 512 -1.53 15.90 36.36
CA PHE A 512 -1.13 16.04 37.77
C PHE A 512 -0.71 14.70 38.38
N VAL A 513 -1.46 13.62 38.11
CA VAL A 513 -1.12 12.26 38.53
C VAL A 513 0.17 11.79 37.84
N TRP A 514 0.35 12.10 36.56
CA TRP A 514 1.58 11.77 35.82
C TRP A 514 2.80 12.54 36.32
N SER A 515 2.62 13.82 36.68
CA SER A 515 3.66 14.67 37.29
C SER A 515 4.12 14.11 38.65
N ARG A 516 3.18 13.62 39.47
CA ARG A 516 3.50 13.04 40.79
C ARG A 516 4.17 11.67 40.72
N GLY A 517 4.04 10.94 39.61
CA GLY A 517 4.63 9.62 39.39
C GLY A 517 6.09 9.62 38.90
N ARG A 518 6.71 10.77 38.67
CA ARG A 518 8.11 10.90 38.20
C ARG A 518 9.06 11.47 39.25
N GLY A 519 8.80 11.20 40.52
CA GLY A 519 9.77 11.41 41.60
C GLY A 519 10.54 10.11 41.88
N GLN A 520 11.85 10.14 41.60
CA GLN A 520 12.87 9.13 41.95
C GLN A 520 13.32 8.17 40.84
N HIS A 521 14.08 8.68 39.87
CA HIS A 521 15.32 8.03 39.42
C HIS A 521 16.23 9.11 38.80
N LYS A 522 17.15 9.66 39.61
CA LYS A 522 18.25 10.50 39.10
C LYS A 522 19.38 9.57 38.67
N ASN A 523 19.42 9.20 37.39
CA ASN A 523 20.58 8.54 36.83
C ASN A 523 21.64 9.61 36.49
N ASN A 524 22.64 9.76 37.35
CA ASN A 524 23.86 10.50 37.03
C ASN A 524 24.68 9.68 36.01
N PHE A 525 24.58 10.01 34.73
CA PHE A 525 25.51 9.51 33.72
C PHE A 525 26.74 10.42 33.65
N SER A 526 27.90 9.91 34.08
CA SER A 526 29.20 10.52 33.79
C SER A 526 29.80 9.85 32.56
N VAL A 527 29.93 10.58 31.45
CA VAL A 527 30.63 10.11 30.25
C VAL A 527 32.10 10.52 30.35
N GLU A 528 33.01 9.54 30.39
CA GLU A 528 34.45 9.74 30.36
C GLU A 528 34.98 9.38 28.96
N TYR A 529 35.46 10.38 28.23
CA TYR A 529 36.09 10.19 26.92
C TYR A 529 37.60 10.04 27.10
N SER A 530 38.16 8.89 26.71
CA SER A 530 39.60 8.67 26.61
C SER A 530 40.03 8.72 25.13
N PHE A 531 40.99 9.59 24.80
CA PHE A 531 41.58 9.64 23.47
C PHE A 531 42.49 8.42 23.27
N ARG A 532 42.22 7.60 22.24
CA ARG A 532 43.19 6.60 21.79
C ARG A 532 44.32 7.31 21.03
N LYS A 533 45.53 7.20 21.57
CA LYS A 533 46.78 7.64 20.96
C LYS A 533 47.09 6.75 19.75
N VAL A 534 47.38 7.35 18.60
CA VAL A 534 47.94 6.65 17.43
C VAL A 534 49.45 6.56 17.64
N ASP A 535 50.01 5.34 17.55
CA ASP A 535 51.42 5.07 17.79
C ASP A 535 52.29 5.57 16.62
N GLY A 536 53.25 6.43 16.95
CA GLY A 536 54.40 6.82 16.14
C GLY A 536 55.60 7.03 17.07
N PRO A 537 56.84 6.77 16.62
CA PRO A 537 57.92 6.40 17.54
C PRO A 537 58.53 7.58 18.29
N THR A 538 58.67 7.37 19.60
CA THR A 538 59.68 7.89 20.55
C THR A 538 60.15 9.34 20.41
N THR A 539 59.75 10.21 21.36
CA THR A 539 60.62 10.78 22.41
C THR A 539 59.83 11.68 23.39
N THR A 540 60.17 11.57 24.68
CA THR A 540 60.03 12.56 25.79
C THR A 540 58.63 13.03 26.27
N THR A 541 58.26 12.48 27.44
CA THR A 541 57.67 13.13 28.64
C THR A 541 56.81 14.40 28.51
N GLY A 542 55.50 14.26 28.76
CA GLY A 542 54.60 15.36 29.12
C GLY A 542 53.23 14.84 29.58
N GLN A 543 52.90 15.03 30.86
CA GLN A 543 51.59 14.71 31.46
C GLN A 543 50.48 15.60 30.89
N GLY A 544 49.45 15.02 30.27
CA GLY A 544 48.22 15.70 29.86
C GLY A 544 47.03 15.22 30.69
N GLY A 545 46.64 15.99 31.71
CA GLY A 545 45.51 15.69 32.60
C GLY A 545 44.15 15.85 31.93
N ALA A 546 43.23 14.92 32.23
CA ALA A 546 41.85 14.95 31.77
C ALA A 546 41.10 16.15 32.39
N ARG A 547 40.54 17.04 31.56
CA ARG A 547 39.64 18.12 32.01
C ARG A 547 38.18 17.67 31.92
N LYS A 548 37.49 17.68 33.05
CA LYS A 548 36.06 17.37 33.21
C LYS A 548 35.25 18.65 33.00
N PHE A 549 34.36 18.69 32.02
CA PHE A 549 33.38 19.77 31.85
C PHE A 549 31.99 19.24 32.24
N ASN A 550 31.35 19.92 33.20
CA ASN A 550 29.95 19.67 33.56
C ASN A 550 29.07 20.66 32.79
N MET A 551 28.21 20.15 31.91
CA MET A 551 27.24 20.96 31.17
C MET A 551 25.86 20.81 31.82
N LYS A 552 25.25 21.91 32.23
CA LYS A 552 23.90 21.96 32.82
C LYS A 552 22.97 22.54 31.75
N MET A 553 22.04 21.74 31.23
CA MET A 553 20.99 22.28 30.35
C MET A 553 20.01 23.10 31.21
N ILE A 554 19.72 24.33 30.77
CA ILE A 554 18.62 25.16 31.29
C ILE A 554 17.35 24.76 30.56
#